data_AF-A0A833ASK9-F1
#
_entry.id   AF-A0A833ASK9-F1
#
_cell.length_a   1.000
_cell.length_b   1.000
_cell.length_c   1.000
_cell.angle_alpha   90.00
_cell.angle_beta   90.00
_cell.angle_gamma   90.00
#
_symmetry.space_group_name_H-M   'P 1'
#
loop_
_entity.id
_entity.type
_entity.pdbx_description
1 polymer ?
#
loop_
_entity_poly.entity_id
_entity_poly.type
_entity_poly.pdbx_seq_one_letter_code
_entity_poly.pdbx_strand_id
1 'polypeptide(L)'
;MQIKHPHEMYKEPRSRRVRILVVGFFVLMINAGYLATFREVSTFYFLNVMLHIILGLMLIVPFVRYAYQYLQQDVRFGKGFGKMMGNLGFAAMTLGFLFGLIVLFRGKMSREAWLLYSHIGFSVFGCLAIISSIRRAGYQISVDNVYITAGRWGLVFFIIAGMIPIIGFSVRTVFPTVNYSINNNNVAKNLMYDLAPEQVYNHFYASPASSSSKDISDTDFIYDSATCGQSGCHVGIYNQWKKSTHAVGALENTWYKSSVTTLQVDDEQSTVN
;
A
#
# COMPACT_ATOMS: atom_id res chain seq x y z
N MET A 1 3.21 41.42 -48.83
CA MET A 1 2.33 40.54 -48.04
C MET A 1 3.09 39.24 -47.80
N GLN A 2 3.75 39.10 -46.65
CA GLN A 2 4.56 37.91 -46.34
C GLN A 2 3.62 36.76 -45.95
N ILE A 3 3.65 35.69 -46.75
CA ILE A 3 2.94 34.44 -46.47
C ILE A 3 3.71 33.73 -45.36
N LYS A 4 3.19 33.76 -44.13
CA LYS A 4 3.71 32.94 -43.03
C LYS A 4 3.46 31.46 -43.35
N HIS A 5 4.53 30.67 -43.35
CA HIS A 5 4.46 29.22 -43.48
C HIS A 5 3.62 28.60 -42.33
N PRO A 6 2.78 27.59 -42.61
CA PRO A 6 1.86 26.98 -41.63
C PRO A 6 2.53 26.19 -40.49
N HIS A 7 3.86 26.08 -40.46
CA HIS A 7 4.59 25.34 -39.43
C HIS A 7 4.90 26.16 -38.16
N GLU A 8 4.74 27.48 -38.17
CA GLU A 8 5.10 28.32 -37.02
C GLU A 8 3.98 28.50 -35.97
N MET A 9 2.79 27.93 -36.19
CA MET A 9 1.62 28.20 -35.35
C MET A 9 1.33 27.15 -34.25
N TYR A 10 2.19 26.15 -34.06
CA TYR A 10 2.06 25.15 -32.99
C TYR A 10 3.17 25.24 -31.93
N LYS A 11 3.44 26.46 -31.43
CA LYS A 11 4.26 26.63 -30.22
C LYS A 11 3.51 26.07 -29.01
N GLU A 12 3.85 24.84 -28.59
CA GLU A 12 4.66 24.41 -27.41
C GLU A 12 4.23 24.46 -25.91
N PRO A 13 3.10 25.02 -25.38
CA PRO A 13 2.81 24.92 -23.94
C PRO A 13 2.07 23.62 -23.55
N ARG A 14 1.36 22.98 -24.48
CA ARG A 14 0.63 21.73 -24.22
C ARG A 14 1.58 20.53 -24.07
N SER A 15 2.69 20.50 -24.84
CA SER A 15 3.65 19.38 -24.83
C SER A 15 4.39 19.27 -23.49
N ARG A 16 4.83 20.39 -22.90
CA ARG A 16 5.57 20.40 -21.63
C ARG A 16 4.75 19.86 -20.46
N ARG A 17 3.47 20.27 -20.34
CA ARG A 17 2.58 19.77 -19.27
C ARG A 17 2.32 18.27 -19.42
N VAL A 18 2.07 17.80 -20.64
CA VAL A 18 1.88 16.37 -20.92
C VAL A 18 3.15 15.58 -20.59
N ARG A 19 4.34 16.07 -20.97
CA ARG A 19 5.62 15.44 -20.62
C ARG A 19 5.81 15.30 -19.12
N ILE A 20 5.53 16.34 -18.33
CA ILE A 20 5.63 16.29 -16.86
C ILE A 20 4.69 15.21 -16.29
N LEU A 21 3.47 15.11 -16.81
CA LEU A 21 2.51 14.09 -16.35
C LEU A 21 2.95 12.67 -16.70
N VAL A 22 3.47 12.46 -17.91
CA VAL A 22 4.01 11.16 -18.34
C VAL A 22 5.21 10.77 -17.48
N VAL A 23 6.13 11.71 -17.23
CA VAL A 23 7.29 11.47 -16.35
C VAL A 23 6.82 11.16 -14.92
N GLY A 24 5.89 11.94 -14.37
CA GLY A 24 5.33 11.69 -13.04
C GLY A 24 4.66 10.31 -12.94
N PHE A 25 3.94 9.90 -13.98
CA PHE A 25 3.35 8.56 -14.05
C PHE A 25 4.40 7.45 -14.10
N PHE A 26 5.50 7.63 -14.84
CA PHE A 26 6.61 6.66 -14.85
C PHE A 26 7.30 6.56 -13.50
N VAL A 27 7.51 7.68 -12.82
CA VAL A 27 8.04 7.70 -11.45
C VAL A 27 7.10 6.95 -10.50
N LEU A 28 5.79 7.20 -10.58
CA LEU A 28 4.79 6.49 -9.77
C LEU A 28 4.86 4.97 -10.02
N MET A 29 5.00 4.54 -11.28
CA MET A 29 5.05 3.13 -11.66
C MET A 29 6.32 2.43 -11.16
N ILE A 30 7.48 3.06 -11.27
CA ILE A 30 8.74 2.53 -10.72
C ILE A 30 8.65 2.45 -9.19
N ASN A 31 8.14 3.51 -8.54
CA ASN A 31 7.95 3.53 -7.09
C ASN A 31 6.97 2.43 -6.64
N ALA A 32 5.91 2.14 -7.40
CA ALA A 32 5.02 1.01 -7.15
C ALA A 32 5.76 -0.34 -7.20
N GLY A 33 6.63 -0.53 -8.20
CA GLY A 33 7.50 -1.71 -8.29
C GLY A 33 8.42 -1.85 -7.07
N TYR A 34 9.04 -0.75 -6.63
CA TYR A 34 9.84 -0.72 -5.41
C TYR A 34 9.04 -1.15 -4.17
N LEU A 35 7.86 -0.56 -3.95
CA LEU A 35 7.00 -0.89 -2.80
C LEU A 35 6.46 -2.33 -2.83
N ALA A 36 6.30 -2.92 -4.02
CA ALA A 36 5.92 -4.32 -4.16
C ALA A 36 7.06 -5.27 -3.70
N THR A 37 8.31 -4.87 -3.94
CA THR A 37 9.51 -5.65 -3.60
C THR A 37 9.90 -5.50 -2.14
N PHE A 38 10.16 -4.27 -1.70
CA PHE A 38 10.76 -3.99 -0.40
C PHE A 38 9.67 -3.78 0.65
N ARG A 39 9.89 -4.30 1.86
CA ARG A 39 8.93 -4.21 2.98
C ARG A 39 9.64 -3.92 4.30
N GLU A 40 10.77 -3.24 4.21
CA GLU A 40 11.63 -2.96 5.36
C GLU A 40 11.04 -1.83 6.20
N VAL A 41 11.15 -1.95 7.53
CA VAL A 41 10.73 -0.89 8.46
C VAL A 41 11.85 0.15 8.53
N SER A 42 11.97 0.96 7.48
CA SER A 42 12.97 2.02 7.39
C SER A 42 12.33 3.36 7.05
N THR A 43 12.95 4.47 7.47
CA THR A 43 12.50 5.82 7.12
C THR A 43 12.41 6.00 5.60
N PHE A 44 13.35 5.40 4.86
CA PHE A 44 13.36 5.44 3.40
C PHE A 44 12.14 4.74 2.78
N TYR A 45 11.73 3.59 3.33
CA TYR A 45 10.51 2.91 2.88
C TYR A 45 9.26 3.78 3.13
N PHE A 46 9.12 4.35 4.32
CA PHE A 46 7.98 5.24 4.62
C PHE A 46 7.95 6.48 3.71
N LEU A 47 9.10 7.08 3.38
CA LEU A 47 9.19 8.16 2.41
C LEU A 47 8.72 7.73 1.02
N ASN A 48 9.05 6.52 0.58
CA ASN A 48 8.56 5.98 -0.69
C ASN A 48 7.05 5.74 -0.69
N VAL A 49 6.48 5.28 0.43
CA VAL A 49 5.02 5.16 0.60
C VAL A 49 4.34 6.53 0.51
N MET A 50 4.87 7.55 1.20
CA MET A 50 4.36 8.91 1.12
C MET A 50 4.45 9.48 -0.29
N LEU A 51 5.59 9.28 -0.96
CA LEU A 51 5.78 9.68 -2.36
C LEU A 51 4.73 9.04 -3.27
N HIS A 52 4.44 7.74 -3.09
CA HIS A 52 3.42 7.03 -3.85
C HIS A 52 2.04 7.69 -3.70
N ILE A 53 1.63 7.95 -2.46
CA ILE A 53 0.32 8.52 -2.14
C ILE A 53 0.22 9.94 -2.73
N ILE A 54 1.23 10.78 -2.50
CA ILE A 54 1.25 12.16 -2.99
C ILE A 54 1.21 12.19 -4.52
N LEU A 55 2.05 11.41 -5.19
CA LEU A 55 2.06 11.35 -6.66
C LEU A 55 0.73 10.80 -7.21
N GLY A 56 0.17 9.76 -6.59
CA GLY A 56 -1.13 9.20 -6.98
C GLY A 56 -2.25 10.24 -6.90
N LEU A 57 -2.31 10.99 -5.80
CA LEU A 57 -3.28 12.08 -5.62
C LEU A 57 -3.05 13.25 -6.58
N MET A 58 -1.80 13.63 -6.83
CA MET A 58 -1.49 14.72 -7.76
C MET A 58 -1.83 14.36 -9.22
N LEU A 59 -1.67 13.09 -9.60
CA LEU A 59 -1.88 12.64 -10.97
C LEU A 59 -3.34 12.33 -11.31
N ILE A 60 -4.24 12.18 -10.32
CA ILE A 60 -5.64 11.82 -10.59
C ILE A 60 -6.41 12.92 -11.34
N VAL A 61 -6.26 14.19 -10.95
CA VAL A 61 -6.96 15.32 -11.58
C VAL A 61 -6.59 15.47 -13.06
N PRO A 62 -5.29 15.53 -13.44
CA PRO A 62 -4.92 15.56 -14.84
C PRO A 62 -5.32 14.26 -15.55
N PHE A 63 -5.23 13.10 -14.90
CA PHE A 63 -5.69 11.83 -15.48
C PHE A 63 -7.16 11.90 -15.86
N VAL A 64 -8.07 12.31 -14.97
CA VAL A 64 -9.51 12.44 -15.26
C VAL A 64 -9.76 13.48 -16.38
N ARG A 65 -9.06 14.61 -16.36
CA ARG A 65 -9.22 15.63 -17.41
C ARG A 65 -8.79 15.12 -18.79
N TYR A 66 -7.64 14.48 -18.89
CA TYR A 66 -7.15 13.93 -20.14
C TYR A 66 -7.93 12.67 -20.55
N ALA A 67 -8.43 11.88 -19.59
CA ALA A 67 -9.34 10.76 -19.83
C ALA A 67 -10.59 11.20 -20.56
N TYR A 68 -11.25 12.23 -20.02
CA TYR A 68 -12.46 12.78 -20.60
C TYR A 68 -12.22 13.32 -22.02
N GLN A 69 -11.11 14.04 -22.23
CA GLN A 69 -10.74 14.55 -23.55
C GLN A 69 -10.41 13.43 -24.55
N TYR A 70 -9.68 12.40 -24.09
CA TYR A 70 -9.32 11.24 -24.91
C TYR A 70 -10.57 10.45 -25.30
N LEU A 71 -11.46 10.16 -24.35
CA LEU A 71 -12.74 9.48 -24.60
C LEU A 71 -13.59 10.23 -25.64
N GLN A 72 -13.64 11.57 -25.56
CA GLN A 72 -14.37 12.38 -26.55
C GLN A 72 -13.73 12.36 -27.94
N GLN A 73 -12.40 12.29 -28.03
CA GLN A 73 -11.69 12.21 -29.31
C GLN A 73 -11.76 10.81 -29.92
N ASP A 74 -11.65 9.76 -29.10
CA ASP A 74 -11.74 8.35 -29.54
C ASP A 74 -13.17 7.99 -29.99
N VAL A 75 -14.21 8.63 -29.43
CA VAL A 75 -15.59 8.53 -29.95
C VAL A 75 -15.69 9.00 -31.41
N ARG A 76 -14.82 9.92 -31.85
CA ARG A 76 -14.84 10.49 -33.21
C ARG A 76 -13.95 9.75 -34.20
N PHE A 77 -12.87 9.08 -33.75
CA PHE A 77 -11.83 8.55 -34.66
C PHE A 77 -11.29 7.14 -34.30
N GLY A 78 -11.69 6.52 -33.18
CA GLY A 78 -11.10 5.27 -32.70
C GLY A 78 -11.73 3.99 -33.28
N LYS A 79 -10.91 2.98 -33.59
CA LYS A 79 -11.37 1.60 -33.89
C LYS A 79 -12.01 0.97 -32.65
N GLY A 80 -13.03 0.14 -32.83
CA GLY A 80 -13.85 -0.42 -31.74
C GLY A 80 -13.06 -1.07 -30.59
N PHE A 81 -12.00 -1.83 -30.88
CA PHE A 81 -11.18 -2.48 -29.85
C PHE A 81 -10.33 -1.49 -29.04
N GLY A 82 -9.72 -0.49 -29.69
CA GLY A 82 -8.89 0.52 -29.00
C GLY A 82 -9.73 1.35 -28.03
N LYS A 83 -10.94 1.73 -28.46
CA LYS A 83 -11.94 2.41 -27.63
C LYS A 83 -12.39 1.55 -26.45
N MET A 84 -12.71 0.27 -26.69
CA MET A 84 -13.10 -0.66 -25.63
C MET A 84 -12.00 -0.79 -24.57
N MET A 85 -10.74 -0.99 -24.98
CA MET A 85 -9.61 -1.09 -24.06
C MET A 85 -9.34 0.23 -23.32
N GLY A 86 -9.55 1.38 -23.98
CA GLY A 86 -9.46 2.69 -23.33
C GLY A 86 -10.50 2.82 -22.21
N ASN A 87 -11.76 2.52 -22.50
CA ASN A 87 -12.85 2.56 -21.51
C ASN A 87 -12.61 1.62 -20.34
N LEU A 88 -12.23 0.36 -20.62
CA LEU A 88 -11.90 -0.62 -19.59
C LEU A 88 -10.71 -0.18 -18.74
N GLY A 89 -9.68 0.39 -19.39
CA GLY A 89 -8.52 0.92 -18.70
C GLY A 89 -8.86 2.07 -17.75
N PHE A 90 -9.72 3.00 -18.18
CA PHE A 90 -10.21 4.08 -17.32
C PHE A 90 -11.05 3.59 -16.14
N ALA A 91 -11.99 2.67 -16.40
CA ALA A 91 -12.81 2.08 -15.35
C ALA A 91 -11.93 1.36 -14.32
N ALA A 92 -10.96 0.56 -14.78
CA ALA A 92 -10.03 -0.15 -13.92
C ALA A 92 -9.14 0.80 -13.11
N MET A 93 -8.56 1.84 -13.72
CA MET A 93 -7.75 2.84 -12.99
C MET A 93 -8.57 3.58 -11.93
N THR A 94 -9.85 3.87 -12.22
CA THR A 94 -10.76 4.50 -11.27
C THR A 94 -11.02 3.58 -10.07
N LEU A 95 -11.34 2.31 -10.32
CA LEU A 95 -11.51 1.31 -9.27
C LEU A 95 -10.22 1.12 -8.45
N GLY A 96 -9.07 1.02 -9.13
CA GLY A 96 -7.76 0.95 -8.49
C GLY A 96 -7.52 2.12 -7.54
N PHE A 97 -7.78 3.35 -7.98
CA PHE A 97 -7.69 4.55 -7.15
C PHE A 97 -8.62 4.50 -5.94
N LEU A 98 -9.89 4.11 -6.12
CA LEU A 98 -10.86 3.99 -5.03
C LEU A 98 -10.40 2.97 -3.98
N PHE A 99 -9.95 1.78 -4.40
CA PHE A 99 -9.36 0.81 -3.47
C PHE A 99 -8.13 1.37 -2.77
N GLY A 100 -7.30 2.14 -3.48
CA GLY A 100 -6.13 2.81 -2.89
C GLY A 100 -6.51 3.81 -1.79
N LEU A 101 -7.59 4.57 -1.98
CA LEU A 101 -8.13 5.46 -0.94
C LEU A 101 -8.63 4.67 0.28
N ILE A 102 -9.34 3.55 0.06
CA ILE A 102 -9.81 2.71 1.17
C ILE A 102 -8.62 2.15 1.96
N VAL A 103 -7.58 1.67 1.28
CA VAL A 103 -6.34 1.18 1.90
C VAL A 103 -5.61 2.29 2.65
N LEU A 104 -5.62 3.52 2.15
CA LEU A 104 -5.01 4.67 2.83
C LEU A 104 -5.63 4.93 4.20
N PHE A 105 -6.96 4.83 4.31
CA PHE A 105 -7.67 5.11 5.58
C PHE A 105 -7.75 3.91 6.52
N ARG A 106 -7.90 2.68 6.00
CA ARG A 106 -8.04 1.47 6.83
C ARG A 106 -6.70 0.79 7.16
N GLY A 107 -5.65 1.11 6.41
CA GLY A 107 -4.39 0.39 6.47
C GLY A 107 -4.50 -1.04 5.92
N LYS A 108 -3.41 -1.81 6.07
CA LYS A 108 -3.34 -3.21 5.65
C LYS A 108 -3.48 -4.12 6.88
N MET A 109 -4.71 -4.55 7.18
CA MET A 109 -4.96 -5.67 8.09
C MET A 109 -4.98 -6.99 7.33
N SER A 110 -4.57 -8.11 7.96
CA SER A 110 -4.53 -9.45 7.32
C SER A 110 -5.88 -9.83 6.69
N ARG A 111 -6.99 -9.54 7.39
CA ARG A 111 -8.37 -9.77 6.95
C ARG A 111 -8.78 -8.91 5.74
N GLU A 112 -8.18 -7.74 5.58
CA GLU A 112 -8.51 -6.78 4.51
C GLU A 112 -7.47 -6.78 3.37
N ALA A 113 -6.57 -7.77 3.34
CA ALA A 113 -5.52 -7.85 2.31
C ALA A 113 -6.07 -7.89 0.88
N TRP A 114 -7.31 -8.36 0.69
CA TRP A 114 -8.00 -8.35 -0.59
C TRP A 114 -8.13 -6.95 -1.18
N LEU A 115 -8.34 -5.90 -0.36
CA LEU A 115 -8.43 -4.50 -0.84
C LEU A 115 -7.14 -4.05 -1.50
N LEU A 116 -6.00 -4.40 -0.89
CA LEU A 116 -4.67 -4.10 -1.44
C LEU A 116 -4.44 -4.87 -2.74
N TYR A 117 -4.77 -6.16 -2.78
CA TYR A 117 -4.62 -6.94 -4.00
C TYR A 117 -5.55 -6.47 -5.11
N SER A 118 -6.77 -6.03 -4.79
CA SER A 118 -7.67 -5.38 -5.73
C SER A 118 -7.09 -4.08 -6.26
N HIS A 119 -6.57 -3.20 -5.39
CA HIS A 119 -5.87 -1.98 -5.80
C HIS A 119 -4.75 -2.28 -6.82
N ILE A 120 -3.89 -3.25 -6.51
CA ILE A 120 -2.78 -3.65 -7.39
C ILE A 120 -3.34 -4.22 -8.71
N GLY A 121 -4.25 -5.19 -8.65
CA GLY A 121 -4.79 -5.87 -9.83
C GLY A 121 -5.49 -4.92 -10.80
N PHE A 122 -6.35 -4.03 -10.29
CA PHE A 122 -7.03 -3.03 -11.09
C PHE A 122 -6.05 -1.99 -11.67
N SER A 123 -5.04 -1.57 -10.91
CA SER A 123 -4.03 -0.63 -11.41
C SER A 123 -3.17 -1.24 -12.52
N VAL A 124 -2.73 -2.49 -12.36
CA VAL A 124 -1.94 -3.21 -13.38
C VAL A 124 -2.76 -3.41 -14.66
N PHE A 125 -3.99 -3.90 -14.53
CA PHE A 125 -4.89 -4.09 -15.68
C PHE A 125 -5.22 -2.76 -16.36
N GLY A 126 -5.50 -1.72 -15.58
CA GLY A 126 -5.76 -0.36 -16.07
C GLY A 126 -4.60 0.19 -16.90
N CYS A 127 -3.38 0.10 -16.38
CA CYS A 127 -2.16 0.49 -17.09
C CYS A 127 -2.00 -0.24 -18.43
N LEU A 128 -2.13 -1.58 -18.43
CA LEU A 128 -2.01 -2.39 -19.64
C LEU A 128 -3.07 -2.05 -20.68
N ALA A 129 -4.32 -1.85 -20.24
CA ALA A 129 -5.42 -1.54 -21.13
C ALA A 129 -5.27 -0.15 -21.77
N ILE A 130 -4.83 0.85 -21.00
CA ILE A 130 -4.53 2.19 -21.51
C ILE A 130 -3.35 2.17 -22.48
N ILE A 131 -2.24 1.49 -22.14
CA ILE A 131 -1.09 1.34 -23.05
C ILE A 131 -1.52 0.67 -24.36
N SER A 132 -2.33 -0.39 -24.28
CA SER A 132 -2.88 -1.09 -25.45
C SER A 132 -3.75 -0.19 -26.32
N SER A 133 -4.63 0.60 -25.69
CA SER A 133 -5.48 1.58 -26.36
C SER A 133 -4.66 2.64 -27.10
N ILE A 134 -3.72 3.30 -26.40
CA ILE A 134 -2.87 4.36 -26.97
C ILE A 134 -2.02 3.81 -28.12
N ARG A 135 -1.42 2.62 -27.99
CA ARG A 135 -0.61 2.02 -29.06
C ARG A 135 -1.42 1.73 -30.31
N ARG A 136 -2.69 1.32 -30.17
CA ARG A 136 -3.56 1.01 -31.30
C ARG A 136 -4.18 2.26 -31.93
N ALA A 137 -4.45 3.30 -31.15
CA ALA A 137 -4.86 4.62 -31.65
C ALA A 137 -3.70 5.36 -32.35
N GLY A 138 -2.48 5.20 -31.84
CA GLY A 138 -1.26 5.82 -32.36
C GLY A 138 -0.86 5.42 -33.77
N TYR A 139 -1.34 4.30 -34.32
CA TYR A 139 -1.06 3.95 -35.72
C TYR A 139 -1.71 4.89 -36.75
N GLN A 140 -2.59 5.81 -36.33
CA GLN A 140 -3.35 6.69 -37.24
C GLN A 140 -3.02 8.19 -37.12
N ILE A 141 -2.23 8.61 -36.14
CA ILE A 141 -1.94 10.03 -35.88
C ILE A 141 -0.42 10.20 -35.99
N SER A 142 0.08 10.89 -37.02
CA SER A 142 1.48 11.33 -37.23
C SER A 142 2.55 10.88 -36.20
N VAL A 143 3.62 10.23 -36.68
CA VAL A 143 4.76 9.68 -35.92
C VAL A 143 5.45 10.64 -34.94
N ASP A 144 5.26 11.95 -35.08
CA ASP A 144 5.87 12.98 -34.21
C ASP A 144 5.00 13.38 -33.00
N ASN A 145 3.95 12.62 -32.69
CA ASN A 145 3.05 12.94 -31.60
C ASN A 145 3.48 12.35 -30.25
N VAL A 146 3.54 13.19 -29.20
CA VAL A 146 3.87 12.85 -27.81
C VAL A 146 3.07 11.65 -27.28
N TYR A 147 1.82 11.45 -27.74
CA TYR A 147 0.99 10.32 -27.33
C TYR A 147 1.53 8.95 -27.78
N ILE A 148 2.12 8.87 -28.98
CA ILE A 148 2.73 7.62 -29.48
C ILE A 148 3.99 7.31 -28.71
N THR A 149 4.83 8.33 -28.49
CA THR A 149 6.03 8.22 -27.67
C THR A 149 5.65 7.74 -26.26
N ALA A 150 4.60 8.31 -25.65
CA ALA A 150 4.09 7.88 -24.35
C ALA A 150 3.62 6.42 -24.34
N GLY A 151 2.94 5.94 -25.39
CA GLY A 151 2.52 4.54 -25.50
C GLY A 151 3.69 3.54 -25.66
N ARG A 152 4.74 3.92 -26.41
CA ARG A 152 5.95 3.08 -26.60
C ARG A 152 6.76 3.01 -25.31
N TRP A 153 7.08 4.16 -24.71
CA TRP A 153 7.81 4.22 -23.46
C TRP A 153 6.98 3.71 -22.28
N GLY A 154 5.67 3.88 -22.30
CA GLY A 154 4.78 3.34 -21.27
C GLY A 154 4.91 1.82 -21.12
N LEU A 155 5.00 1.07 -22.23
CA LEU A 155 5.24 -0.37 -22.15
C LEU A 155 6.63 -0.69 -21.57
N VAL A 156 7.66 0.05 -21.96
CA VAL A 156 9.04 -0.15 -21.45
C VAL A 156 9.09 0.06 -19.94
N PHE A 157 8.56 1.18 -19.45
CA PHE A 157 8.52 1.47 -18.03
C PHE A 157 7.62 0.49 -17.26
N PHE A 158 6.52 0.03 -17.88
CA PHE A 158 5.66 -0.98 -17.26
C PHE A 158 6.41 -2.31 -17.07
N ILE A 159 7.16 -2.75 -18.08
CA ILE A 159 8.01 -3.94 -18.00
C ILE A 159 9.08 -3.74 -16.92
N ILE A 160 9.80 -2.62 -16.91
CA ILE A 160 10.82 -2.32 -15.89
C ILE A 160 10.22 -2.37 -14.49
N ALA A 161 9.09 -1.69 -14.27
CA ALA A 161 8.40 -1.66 -12.98
C ALA A 161 7.91 -3.05 -12.55
N GLY A 162 7.44 -3.88 -13.48
CA GLY A 162 7.02 -5.27 -13.22
C GLY A 162 8.20 -6.22 -12.98
N MET A 163 9.36 -5.97 -13.59
CA MET A 163 10.56 -6.77 -13.37
C MET A 163 11.17 -6.55 -11.98
N ILE A 164 11.02 -5.38 -11.37
CA ILE A 164 11.51 -5.08 -10.02
C ILE A 164 10.98 -6.09 -8.96
N PRO A 165 9.67 -6.35 -8.82
CA PRO A 165 9.15 -7.35 -7.90
C PRO A 165 9.46 -8.79 -8.31
N ILE A 166 9.53 -9.10 -9.61
CA ILE A 166 9.91 -10.44 -10.08
C ILE A 166 11.35 -10.75 -9.68
N ILE A 167 12.29 -9.87 -10.00
CA ILE A 167 13.71 -10.02 -9.65
C ILE A 167 13.87 -10.07 -8.13
N GLY A 168 13.21 -9.16 -7.40
CA GLY A 168 13.27 -9.14 -5.94
C GLY A 168 12.77 -10.42 -5.30
N PHE A 169 11.68 -10.99 -5.83
CA PHE A 169 11.19 -12.30 -5.41
C PHE A 169 12.17 -13.42 -5.75
N SER A 170 12.68 -13.48 -6.99
CA SER A 170 13.65 -14.48 -7.42
C SER A 170 14.93 -14.45 -6.59
N VAL A 171 15.49 -13.27 -6.32
CA VAL A 171 16.69 -13.12 -5.48
C VAL A 171 16.43 -13.64 -4.07
N ARG A 172 15.28 -13.34 -3.46
CA ARG A 172 14.94 -13.85 -2.13
C ARG A 172 14.75 -15.37 -2.10
N THR A 173 14.25 -15.96 -3.17
CA THR A 173 14.03 -17.40 -3.29
C THR A 173 15.33 -18.16 -3.58
N VAL A 174 16.22 -17.61 -4.40
CA VAL A 174 17.49 -18.25 -4.80
C VAL A 174 18.60 -18.00 -3.77
N PHE A 175 18.64 -16.80 -3.19
CA PHE A 175 19.58 -16.41 -2.14
C PHE A 175 18.80 -16.06 -0.87
N PRO A 176 18.17 -17.05 -0.22
CA PRO A 176 17.49 -16.81 1.04
C PRO A 176 18.53 -16.29 2.04
N THR A 177 18.35 -15.04 2.48
CA THR A 177 19.15 -14.50 3.57
C THR A 177 18.81 -15.31 4.80
N VAL A 178 19.76 -16.13 5.23
CA VAL A 178 19.63 -17.15 6.30
C VAL A 178 19.29 -16.54 7.68
N ASN A 179 19.18 -15.22 7.78
CA ASN A 179 18.98 -14.49 9.03
C ASN A 179 17.52 -14.39 9.49
N TYR A 180 16.56 -15.00 8.77
CA TYR A 180 15.15 -15.07 9.20
C TYR A 180 14.67 -16.51 9.45
N SER A 181 15.56 -17.48 9.66
CA SER A 181 15.13 -18.71 10.31
C SER A 181 14.86 -18.36 11.78
N ILE A 182 13.62 -18.05 12.11
CA ILE A 182 13.13 -18.22 13.48
C ILE A 182 13.11 -19.73 13.69
N ASN A 183 14.29 -20.27 14.00
CA ASN A 183 14.42 -21.66 14.33
C ASN A 183 13.92 -21.82 15.76
N ASN A 184 12.61 -22.11 15.89
CA ASN A 184 12.00 -22.47 17.16
C ASN A 184 12.41 -23.88 17.63
N ASN A 185 13.48 -24.49 17.09
CA ASN A 185 14.07 -25.69 17.69
C ASN A 185 14.72 -25.38 19.06
N ASN A 186 14.90 -24.09 19.36
CA ASN A 186 15.17 -23.58 20.69
C ASN A 186 13.92 -22.87 21.25
N VAL A 187 12.70 -23.43 21.08
CA VAL A 187 11.66 -23.23 22.10
C VAL A 187 12.39 -23.43 23.41
N ALA A 188 12.42 -22.40 24.25
CA ALA A 188 13.13 -22.43 25.50
C ALA A 188 12.81 -23.78 26.16
N LYS A 189 13.81 -24.68 26.23
CA LYS A 189 13.62 -26.00 26.81
C LYS A 189 13.16 -25.91 28.26
N ASN A 190 13.35 -24.74 28.85
CA ASN A 190 12.63 -24.29 30.02
C ASN A 190 11.40 -23.52 29.51
N LEU A 191 10.32 -24.23 29.23
CA LEU A 191 9.01 -23.61 29.25
C LEU A 191 8.91 -22.95 30.64
N MET A 192 8.35 -21.75 30.81
CA MET A 192 8.16 -21.17 32.16
C MET A 192 7.40 -22.11 33.10
N TYR A 193 6.73 -23.12 32.55
CA TYR A 193 6.21 -24.30 33.23
C TYR A 193 7.23 -25.02 34.15
N ASP A 194 8.51 -25.10 33.76
CA ASP A 194 9.58 -25.74 34.55
C ASP A 194 10.23 -24.78 35.57
N LEU A 195 10.01 -23.47 35.44
CA LEU A 195 10.54 -22.43 36.33
C LEU A 195 9.51 -21.89 37.32
N ALA A 196 8.22 -22.17 37.08
CA ALA A 196 7.14 -21.83 38.00
C ALA A 196 6.96 -23.00 38.99
N PRO A 197 7.28 -22.84 40.29
CA PRO A 197 7.18 -23.91 41.28
C PRO A 197 5.75 -24.37 41.56
N GLU A 198 4.77 -23.79 40.88
CA GLU A 198 3.36 -24.10 40.96
C GLU A 198 2.85 -23.99 39.52
N GLN A 199 2.08 -24.97 39.05
CA GLN A 199 1.33 -24.87 37.80
C GLN A 199 0.36 -23.69 37.94
N VAL A 200 0.83 -22.47 37.69
CA VAL A 200 -0.02 -21.30 37.80
C VAL A 200 -0.85 -21.27 36.53
N TYR A 201 -2.03 -21.87 36.61
CA TYR A 201 -3.20 -21.45 35.85
C TYR A 201 -3.47 -19.95 36.14
N ASN A 202 -2.56 -19.07 35.73
CA ASN A 202 -2.81 -17.64 35.69
C ASN A 202 -3.12 -17.26 34.24
N HIS A 203 -4.04 -16.32 34.10
CA HIS A 203 -4.44 -15.81 32.81
C HIS A 203 -3.38 -14.93 32.10
N PHE A 204 -2.18 -14.81 32.67
CA PHE A 204 -1.08 -13.99 32.16
C PHE A 204 0.06 -14.82 31.57
N TYR A 205 -0.14 -16.13 31.36
CA TYR A 205 0.82 -16.98 30.65
C TYR A 205 1.20 -16.37 29.28
N ALA A 206 2.46 -16.29 28.87
CA ALA A 206 3.69 -16.90 29.42
C ALA A 206 4.50 -16.00 30.40
N SER A 207 3.85 -15.05 31.07
CA SER A 207 4.48 -14.19 32.09
C SER A 207 4.36 -14.81 33.49
N PRO A 208 5.38 -14.69 34.37
CA PRO A 208 5.27 -15.06 35.79
C PRO A 208 4.43 -14.05 36.60
N ALA A 209 3.91 -13.00 35.95
CA ALA A 209 3.04 -12.02 36.57
C ALA A 209 1.70 -12.67 36.98
N SER A 210 1.22 -12.36 38.18
CA SER A 210 -0.14 -12.67 38.61
C SER A 210 -0.81 -11.40 39.12
N SER A 211 -2.12 -11.27 38.89
CA SER A 211 -2.91 -10.27 39.58
C SER A 211 -3.09 -10.70 41.04
N SER A 212 -3.32 -9.74 41.94
CA SER A 212 -3.66 -10.04 43.34
C SER A 212 -4.92 -10.90 43.48
N SER A 213 -5.83 -10.83 42.51
CA SER A 213 -7.04 -11.65 42.42
C SER A 213 -6.83 -13.01 41.74
N LYS A 214 -5.66 -13.26 41.13
CA LYS A 214 -5.36 -14.41 40.24
C LYS A 214 -6.27 -14.49 39.00
N ASP A 215 -7.07 -13.46 38.72
CA ASP A 215 -8.00 -13.38 37.60
C ASP A 215 -7.59 -12.28 36.60
N ILE A 216 -8.11 -12.32 35.36
CA ILE A 216 -7.98 -11.21 34.41
C ILE A 216 -8.74 -10.02 35.01
N SER A 217 -8.02 -8.96 35.35
CA SER A 217 -8.67 -7.70 35.75
C SER A 217 -9.63 -7.28 34.64
N ASP A 218 -10.84 -6.84 35.01
CA ASP A 218 -11.83 -6.30 34.08
C ASP A 218 -11.14 -5.41 33.04
N THR A 219 -11.39 -5.64 31.77
CA THR A 219 -10.73 -4.91 30.69
C THR A 219 -10.88 -3.41 30.84
N ASP A 220 -11.99 -2.96 31.43
CA ASP A 220 -12.26 -1.55 31.70
C ASP A 220 -11.22 -0.92 32.63
N PHE A 221 -10.66 -1.69 33.58
CA PHE A 221 -9.56 -1.22 34.43
C PHE A 221 -8.28 -0.94 33.64
N ILE A 222 -7.97 -1.76 32.64
CA ILE A 222 -6.76 -1.62 31.81
C ILE A 222 -6.92 -0.44 30.84
N TYR A 223 -8.13 -0.22 30.31
CA TYR A 223 -8.40 0.85 29.35
C TYR A 223 -8.58 2.23 29.99
N ASP A 224 -8.94 2.31 31.28
CA ASP A 224 -9.16 3.58 31.96
C ASP A 224 -7.86 4.21 32.50
N SER A 225 -6.90 4.44 31.59
CA SER A 225 -5.65 5.17 31.89
C SER A 225 -5.91 6.61 32.39
N ALA A 226 -7.15 7.13 32.27
CA ALA A 226 -7.52 8.43 32.82
C ALA A 226 -7.55 8.41 34.35
N THR A 227 -7.83 7.27 34.99
CA THR A 227 -7.77 7.11 36.46
C THR A 227 -6.41 7.50 37.04
N CYS A 228 -5.31 7.20 36.34
CA CYS A 228 -3.96 7.58 36.76
C CYS A 228 -3.79 9.12 36.90
N GLY A 229 -4.59 9.90 36.17
CA GLY A 229 -4.65 11.35 36.25
C GLY A 229 -5.78 11.92 37.10
N GLN A 230 -6.83 11.15 37.41
CA GLN A 230 -8.10 11.66 37.98
C GLN A 230 -8.04 12.10 39.45
N SER A 231 -7.00 11.73 40.21
CA SER A 231 -6.87 12.10 41.62
C SER A 231 -5.70 13.04 41.91
N GLY A 232 -5.16 13.71 40.90
CA GLY A 232 -4.02 14.62 41.06
C GLY A 232 -2.66 13.93 41.12
N CYS A 233 -2.61 12.59 41.20
CA CYS A 233 -1.39 11.83 41.42
C CYS A 233 -0.36 11.97 40.28
N HIS A 234 -0.81 11.90 39.01
CA HIS A 234 0.09 11.93 37.84
C HIS A 234 -0.41 12.78 36.67
N VAL A 235 -1.03 13.93 36.95
CA VAL A 235 -1.64 14.80 35.92
C VAL A 235 -0.66 15.21 34.81
N GLY A 236 0.58 15.55 35.17
CA GLY A 236 1.61 15.96 34.21
C GLY A 236 2.01 14.83 33.26
N ILE A 237 2.30 13.65 33.81
CA ILE A 237 2.69 12.45 33.04
C ILE A 237 1.53 11.99 32.19
N TYR A 238 0.31 11.94 32.73
CA TYR A 238 -0.89 11.60 31.98
C TYR A 238 -1.10 12.54 30.79
N ASN A 239 -0.98 13.86 30.99
CA ASN A 239 -1.16 14.82 29.91
C ASN A 239 -0.05 14.75 28.85
N GLN A 240 1.18 14.41 29.24
CA GLN A 240 2.27 14.18 28.31
C GLN A 240 2.06 12.88 27.51
N TRP A 241 1.70 11.79 28.19
CA TRP A 241 1.39 10.50 27.57
C TRP A 241 0.21 10.63 26.61
N LYS A 242 -0.90 11.25 27.03
CA LYS A 242 -2.14 11.44 26.24
C LYS A 242 -1.89 12.17 24.92
N LYS A 243 -0.89 13.05 24.86
CA LYS A 243 -0.49 13.78 23.64
C LYS A 243 0.54 13.05 22.79
N SER A 244 1.06 11.92 23.26
CA SER A 244 2.09 11.14 22.58
C SER A 244 1.49 10.04 21.70
N THR A 245 2.28 9.55 20.75
CA THR A 245 1.93 8.39 19.91
C THR A 245 1.76 7.09 20.72
N HIS A 246 2.30 7.04 21.95
CA HIS A 246 2.14 5.89 22.86
C HIS A 246 0.75 5.81 23.50
N ALA A 247 0.03 6.93 23.65
CA ALA A 247 -1.38 6.89 24.05
C ALA A 247 -2.28 6.28 22.95
N VAL A 248 -1.74 6.17 21.74
CA VAL A 248 -2.38 5.53 20.59
C VAL A 248 -1.79 4.12 20.35
N GLY A 249 -1.03 3.56 21.30
CA GLY A 249 -0.09 2.47 21.04
C GLY A 249 -0.23 1.23 21.91
N ALA A 250 -0.72 0.14 21.29
CA ALA A 250 -0.18 -1.23 21.29
C ALA A 250 -1.32 -2.19 20.91
N LEU A 251 -2.45 -2.15 21.62
CA LEU A 251 -3.56 -3.11 21.45
C LEU A 251 -4.41 -2.88 20.18
N GLU A 252 -4.40 -1.67 19.62
CA GLU A 252 -4.97 -1.39 18.30
C GLU A 252 -3.98 -1.63 17.14
N ASN A 253 -2.72 -1.92 17.45
CA ASN A 253 -1.74 -2.31 16.43
C ASN A 253 -2.01 -3.76 16.02
N THR A 254 -2.26 -3.98 14.73
CA THR A 254 -2.53 -5.29 14.13
C THR A 254 -1.53 -6.38 14.54
N TRP A 255 -0.25 -6.01 14.72
CA TRP A 255 0.79 -6.96 15.14
C TRP A 255 0.62 -7.44 16.57
N TYR A 256 0.24 -6.55 17.48
CA TYR A 256 0.07 -6.88 18.89
C TYR A 256 -1.29 -7.57 19.14
N LYS A 257 -2.33 -7.17 18.39
CA LYS A 257 -3.63 -7.86 18.41
C LYS A 257 -3.49 -9.32 18.00
N SER A 258 -2.68 -9.60 16.97
CA SER A 258 -2.39 -10.97 16.54
C SER A 258 -1.69 -11.79 17.63
N SER A 259 -0.70 -11.22 18.34
CA SER A 259 -0.04 -11.93 19.45
C SER A 259 -0.96 -12.25 20.62
N VAL A 260 -1.98 -11.44 20.89
CA VAL A 260 -2.98 -11.74 21.93
C VAL A 260 -4.02 -12.74 21.45
N THR A 261 -4.50 -12.65 20.20
CA THR A 261 -5.47 -13.61 19.67
C THR A 261 -4.91 -15.03 19.51
N THR A 262 -3.61 -15.18 19.20
CA THR A 262 -2.99 -16.52 19.14
C THR A 262 -3.01 -17.19 20.51
N LEU A 263 -2.76 -16.44 21.58
CA LEU A 263 -2.84 -16.96 22.95
C LEU A 263 -4.27 -17.35 23.35
N GLN A 264 -5.30 -16.67 22.83
CA GLN A 264 -6.70 -16.99 23.10
C GLN A 264 -7.20 -18.25 22.40
N VAL A 265 -6.68 -18.56 21.20
CA VAL A 265 -7.09 -19.76 20.43
C VAL A 265 -6.54 -21.04 21.08
N ASP A 266 -5.35 -20.98 21.67
CA ASP A 266 -4.75 -22.11 22.39
C ASP A 266 -5.53 -22.44 23.68
N ASP A 267 -6.17 -21.44 24.31
CA ASP A 267 -6.96 -21.62 25.54
C ASP A 267 -8.29 -22.35 25.26
N GLU A 268 -8.97 -22.03 24.15
CA GLU A 268 -10.21 -22.71 23.73
C GLU A 268 -9.99 -24.19 23.40
N GLN A 269 -8.84 -24.55 22.82
CA GLN A 269 -8.52 -25.95 22.53
C GLN A 269 -8.14 -26.78 23.76
N SER A 270 -7.74 -26.14 24.87
CA SER A 270 -7.40 -26.83 26.12
C SER A 270 -8.63 -27.22 26.96
N THR A 271 -9.81 -26.66 26.65
CA THR A 271 -11.08 -26.95 27.36
C THR A 271 -11.90 -28.08 26.72
N VAL A 272 -11.41 -28.66 25.62
CA VAL A 272 -12.05 -29.79 24.92
C VAL A 272 -11.08 -30.97 24.89
N ASN A 273 -10.76 -31.52 26.07
CA ASN A 273 -10.30 -32.90 26.28
C ASN A 273 -10.47 -33.32 27.74
#